data_AF-A0A521PWB8-F1
#
_entry.id   AF-A0A521PWB8-F1
#
_cell.length_a   1.000
_cell.length_b   1.000
_cell.length_c   1.000
_cell.angle_alpha   90.00
_cell.angle_beta   90.00
_cell.angle_gamma   90.00
#
_symmetry.space_group_name_H-M   'P 1'
#
loop_
_entity.id
_entity.type
_entity.pdbx_description
1 polymer ?
#
loop_
_entity_poly.entity_id
_entity_poly.type
_entity_poly.pdbx_seq_one_letter_code
_entity_poly.pdbx_strand_id
1 'polypeptide(L)'
;MFLQIRPHQWYGWIILAVLLFFYGYGFWHHPWVMGSLTILVVVWAQSSNVMMRYRLGILSASRTAESFYTFTRSFAAHNVEPWVIRAVYEQVQDYLSLAHPDFPLRAEDRFREDLQIKNLTDLVDETARRAGRALSDFNPDSLKTVGDLVLLFDQQAQPINAVSFNELLL
;
A
#
# COMPACT_ATOMS: atom_id res chain seq x y z
N MET A 1 20.86 -28.95 -2.96
CA MET A 1 20.69 -27.59 -3.50
C MET A 1 19.84 -27.70 -4.77
N PHE A 2 18.52 -27.75 -4.61
CA PHE A 2 17.57 -27.77 -5.74
C PHE A 2 16.75 -26.48 -5.68
N LEU A 3 16.99 -25.59 -6.65
CA LEU A 3 16.19 -24.39 -6.87
C LEU A 3 14.79 -24.81 -7.32
N GLN A 4 13.84 -24.76 -6.38
CA GLN A 4 12.42 -24.99 -6.62
C GLN A 4 11.85 -23.75 -7.35
N ILE A 5 12.01 -23.71 -8.67
CA ILE A 5 11.38 -22.70 -9.52
C ILE A 5 9.87 -22.95 -9.49
N ARG A 6 9.10 -22.04 -8.88
CA ARG A 6 7.63 -22.16 -8.78
C ARG A 6 6.99 -22.12 -10.19
N PRO A 7 6.36 -23.20 -10.68
CA PRO A 7 5.91 -23.36 -12.07
C PRO A 7 4.68 -22.52 -12.48
N HIS A 8 4.35 -21.45 -11.76
CA HIS A 8 3.22 -20.56 -12.04
C HIS A 8 3.57 -19.33 -12.91
N GLN A 9 4.86 -19.03 -13.16
CA GLN A 9 5.24 -17.78 -13.83
C GLN A 9 5.24 -17.85 -15.37
N TRP A 10 5.39 -19.03 -15.97
CA TRP A 10 5.49 -19.18 -17.43
C TRP A 10 4.16 -18.90 -18.18
N TYR A 11 3.02 -19.24 -17.58
CA TYR A 11 1.71 -18.92 -18.16
C TYR A 11 1.50 -17.42 -18.32
N GLY A 12 2.00 -16.61 -17.38
CA GLY A 12 1.95 -15.14 -17.46
C GLY A 12 2.70 -14.61 -18.69
N TRP A 13 3.88 -15.15 -18.97
CA TRP A 13 4.68 -14.76 -20.14
C TRP A 13 4.04 -15.16 -21.46
N ILE A 14 3.40 -16.35 -21.53
CA ILE A 14 2.69 -16.79 -22.74
C ILE A 14 1.48 -15.88 -23.01
N ILE A 15 0.68 -15.57 -21.99
CA ILE A 15 -0.47 -14.67 -22.11
C ILE A 15 -0.02 -13.27 -22.57
N LEU A 16 1.08 -12.77 -22.01
CA LEU A 16 1.63 -11.45 -22.35
C LEU A 16 2.16 -11.41 -23.79
N ALA A 17 2.82 -12.48 -24.26
CA ALA A 17 3.28 -12.62 -25.64
C ALA A 17 2.11 -12.67 -26.64
N VAL A 18 1.04 -13.41 -26.32
CA VAL A 18 -0.18 -13.46 -27.15
C VAL A 18 -0.86 -12.09 -27.20
N LEU A 19 -1.02 -11.41 -26.05
CA LEU A 19 -1.57 -10.05 -26.00
C LEU A 19 -0.75 -9.06 -26.84
N LEU A 20 0.59 -9.10 -26.74
CA LEU A 20 1.48 -8.28 -27.55
C LEU A 20 1.34 -8.55 -29.04
N PHE A 21 1.23 -9.82 -29.43
CA PHE A 21 1.05 -10.21 -30.82
C PHE A 21 -0.27 -9.69 -31.40
N PHE A 22 -1.39 -9.87 -30.68
CA PHE A 22 -2.69 -9.34 -31.09
C PHE A 22 -2.71 -7.81 -31.14
N TYR A 23 -2.06 -7.15 -30.18
CA TYR A 23 -1.95 -5.69 -30.15
C TYR A 23 -1.12 -5.17 -31.34
N GLY A 24 0.02 -5.79 -31.63
CA GLY A 24 0.86 -5.43 -32.78
C GLY A 24 0.18 -5.68 -34.12
N TYR A 25 -0.52 -6.81 -34.27
CA TYR A 25 -1.31 -7.13 -35.46
C TYR A 25 -2.43 -6.10 -35.67
N GLY A 26 -3.16 -5.76 -34.60
CA GLY A 26 -4.20 -4.73 -34.65
C GLY A 26 -3.66 -3.35 -35.02
N PHE A 27 -2.46 -3.01 -34.56
CA PHE A 27 -1.80 -1.75 -34.90
C PHE A 27 -1.45 -1.66 -36.39
N TRP A 28 -1.09 -2.78 -37.03
CA TRP A 28 -0.78 -2.83 -38.46
C TRP A 28 -2.02 -2.67 -39.35
N HIS A 29 -3.14 -3.28 -38.96
CA HIS A 29 -4.38 -3.23 -39.74
C HIS A 29 -5.22 -1.97 -39.49
N HIS A 30 -5.27 -1.50 -38.25
CA HIS A 30 -6.09 -0.35 -37.83
C HIS A 30 -5.36 0.50 -36.76
N PRO A 31 -4.30 1.24 -37.13
CA PRO A 31 -3.48 2.00 -36.18
C PRO A 31 -4.31 3.04 -35.41
N TRP A 32 -5.30 3.65 -36.05
CA TRP A 32 -6.19 4.64 -35.44
C TRP A 32 -7.07 4.07 -34.33
N VAL A 33 -7.59 2.85 -34.52
CA VAL A 33 -8.47 2.18 -33.54
C VAL A 33 -7.66 1.73 -32.32
N MET A 34 -6.46 1.20 -32.54
CA MET A 34 -5.58 0.82 -31.42
C MET A 34 -5.08 2.03 -30.65
N GLY A 35 -4.75 3.13 -31.34
CA GLY A 35 -4.37 4.39 -30.71
C GLY A 35 -5.49 4.99 -29.87
N SER A 36 -6.74 5.02 -30.37
CA SER A 36 -7.87 5.53 -29.59
C SER A 36 -8.18 4.66 -28.37
N LEU A 37 -8.08 3.33 -28.50
CA LEU A 37 -8.27 2.40 -27.40
C LEU A 37 -7.20 2.58 -26.30
N THR A 38 -5.92 2.71 -26.67
CA THR A 38 -4.86 2.96 -25.68
C THR A 38 -5.02 4.31 -25.01
N ILE A 39 -5.34 5.36 -25.75
CA ILE A 39 -5.62 6.68 -25.17
C ILE A 39 -6.79 6.59 -24.19
N LEU A 40 -7.88 5.90 -24.54
CA LEU A 40 -9.03 5.72 -23.65
C LEU A 40 -8.66 4.98 -22.37
N VAL A 41 -7.90 3.89 -22.46
CA VAL A 41 -7.46 3.12 -21.29
C VAL A 41 -6.55 3.97 -20.39
N VAL A 42 -5.59 4.70 -20.97
CA VAL A 42 -4.69 5.59 -20.22
C VAL A 42 -5.48 6.73 -19.57
N VAL A 43 -6.38 7.38 -20.29
CA VAL A 43 -7.21 8.47 -19.75
C VAL A 43 -8.13 7.95 -18.64
N TRP A 44 -8.74 6.79 -18.80
CA TRP A 44 -9.57 6.17 -17.76
C TRP A 44 -8.76 5.82 -16.52
N ALA A 45 -7.58 5.22 -16.68
CA ALA A 45 -6.69 4.87 -15.58
C ALA A 45 -6.12 6.11 -14.86
N GLN A 46 -5.89 7.20 -15.58
CA GLN A 46 -5.47 8.47 -14.98
C GLN A 46 -6.64 9.17 -14.29
N SER A 47 -7.83 9.18 -14.92
CA SER A 47 -9.06 9.83 -14.44
C SER A 47 -9.48 9.34 -13.06
N SER A 48 -9.46 8.03 -12.82
CA SER A 48 -9.79 7.46 -11.50
C SER A 48 -8.87 7.97 -10.39
N ASN A 49 -7.64 8.35 -10.74
CA ASN A 49 -6.64 8.85 -9.80
C ASN A 49 -6.61 10.39 -9.69
N VAL A 50 -7.18 11.14 -10.65
CA VAL A 50 -7.17 12.62 -10.63
C VAL A 50 -7.89 13.17 -9.40
N MET A 51 -9.06 12.63 -9.06
CA MET A 51 -9.83 13.11 -7.91
C MET A 51 -9.08 12.90 -6.58
N MET A 52 -8.45 11.72 -6.44
CA MET A 52 -7.64 11.38 -5.28
C MET A 52 -6.45 12.33 -5.15
N ARG A 53 -5.73 12.57 -6.25
CA ARG A 53 -4.60 13.52 -6.31
C ARG A 53 -5.00 14.94 -5.93
N TYR A 54 -6.12 15.43 -6.46
CA TYR A 54 -6.61 16.77 -6.17
C TYR A 54 -6.98 16.93 -4.69
N ARG A 55 -7.68 15.95 -4.12
CA ARG A 55 -8.10 15.98 -2.71
C ARG A 55 -6.92 15.89 -1.76
N LEU A 56 -5.98 14.98 -2.01
CA LEU A 56 -4.73 14.88 -1.24
C LEU A 56 -3.91 16.17 -1.36
N GLY A 57 -3.90 16.82 -2.52
CA GLY A 57 -3.28 18.13 -2.72
C GLY A 57 -3.90 19.26 -1.87
N ILE A 58 -5.24 19.27 -1.72
CA ILE A 58 -5.92 20.22 -0.82
C ILE A 58 -5.56 19.95 0.64
N LEU A 59 -5.58 18.67 1.03
CA LEU A 59 -5.20 18.25 2.39
C LEU A 59 -3.74 18.62 2.69
N SER A 60 -2.81 18.37 1.77
CA SER A 60 -1.39 18.69 1.96
C SER A 60 -1.14 20.19 2.02
N ALA A 61 -1.84 20.99 1.21
CA ALA A 61 -1.75 22.45 1.25
C ALA A 61 -2.10 23.01 2.64
N SER A 62 -3.13 22.45 3.30
CA SER A 62 -3.52 22.84 4.66
C SER A 62 -2.51 22.42 5.75
N ARG A 63 -1.52 21.57 5.42
CA ARG A 63 -0.60 20.89 6.34
C ARG A 63 0.87 21.11 5.99
N THR A 64 1.19 22.15 5.23
CA THR A 64 2.53 22.42 4.69
C THR A 64 3.65 22.55 5.74
N ALA A 65 3.31 22.79 7.01
CA ALA A 65 4.28 22.83 8.12
C ALA A 65 4.48 21.48 8.83
N GLU A 66 3.76 20.43 8.43
CA GLU A 66 3.82 19.12 9.08
C GLU A 66 4.76 18.18 8.35
N SER A 67 5.51 17.40 9.14
CA SER A 67 6.51 16.47 8.64
C SER A 67 6.45 15.17 9.45
N PHE A 68 7.26 14.19 9.03
CA PHE A 68 7.48 12.96 9.79
C PHE A 68 7.74 13.22 11.28
N TYR A 69 8.44 14.30 11.63
CA TYR A 69 8.69 14.65 13.03
C TYR A 69 7.40 14.98 13.80
N THR A 70 6.49 15.76 13.21
CA THR A 70 5.18 16.06 13.79
C THR A 70 4.37 14.78 14.00
N PHE A 71 4.42 13.87 13.03
CA PHE A 71 3.80 12.55 13.14
C PHE A 71 4.40 11.74 14.31
N THR A 72 5.72 11.59 14.39
CA THR A 72 6.37 10.86 15.50
C THR A 72 6.06 11.47 16.87
N ARG A 73 5.96 12.80 16.95
CA ARG A 73 5.68 13.51 18.20
C ARG A 73 4.30 13.18 18.76
N SER A 74 3.32 12.88 17.90
CA SER A 74 1.97 12.49 18.33
C SER A 74 1.96 11.18 19.14
N PHE A 75 2.96 10.32 18.96
CA PHE A 75 3.10 9.05 19.68
C PHE A 75 4.02 9.11 20.90
N ALA A 76 4.66 10.26 21.19
CA ALA A 76 5.60 10.38 22.30
C ALA A 76 4.97 10.04 23.67
N ALA A 77 3.65 10.23 23.83
CA ALA A 77 2.92 9.89 25.05
C ALA A 77 2.67 8.36 25.22
N HIS A 78 2.78 7.60 24.14
CA HIS A 78 2.40 6.18 24.09
C HIS A 78 3.60 5.23 24.20
N ASN A 79 4.83 5.76 24.29
CA ASN A 79 6.07 4.99 24.37
C ASN A 79 6.23 3.92 23.26
N VAL A 80 5.68 4.21 22.08
CA VAL A 80 5.70 3.30 20.92
C VAL A 80 7.13 3.17 20.39
N GLU A 81 7.51 1.95 20.00
CA GLU A 81 8.81 1.71 19.39
C GLU A 81 9.01 2.53 18.08
N PRO A 82 10.12 3.28 17.95
CA PRO A 82 10.36 4.11 16.76
C PRO A 82 10.35 3.33 15.43
N TRP A 83 10.71 2.04 15.45
CA TRP A 83 10.68 1.18 14.27
C TRP A 83 9.27 0.88 13.78
N VAL A 84 8.30 0.71 14.69
CA VAL A 84 6.89 0.51 14.34
C VAL A 84 6.34 1.78 13.71
N ILE A 85 6.63 2.94 14.31
CA ILE A 85 6.21 4.24 13.77
C ILE A 85 6.76 4.43 12.35
N ARG A 86 8.05 4.11 12.12
CA ARG A 86 8.66 4.18 10.80
C ARG A 86 8.01 3.21 9.81
N ALA A 87 7.83 1.94 10.19
CA ALA A 87 7.27 0.93 9.30
C ALA A 87 5.85 1.30 8.83
N VAL A 88 5.01 1.77 9.75
CA VAL A 88 3.65 2.23 9.42
C VAL A 88 3.70 3.48 8.53
N TYR A 89 4.52 4.47 8.91
CA TYR A 89 4.64 5.72 8.14
C TYR A 89 5.09 5.44 6.70
N GLU A 90 6.18 4.69 6.51
CA GLU A 90 6.71 4.35 5.19
C GLU A 90 5.72 3.52 4.38
N GLN A 91 5.04 2.56 5.01
CA GLN A 91 4.08 1.73 4.29
C GLN A 91 2.86 2.54 3.80
N VAL A 92 2.32 3.43 4.65
CA VAL A 92 1.21 4.30 4.25
C VAL A 92 1.69 5.31 3.19
N GLN A 93 2.90 5.84 3.32
CA GLN A 93 3.52 6.73 2.32
C GLN A 93 3.67 6.04 0.97
N ASP A 94 4.13 4.78 0.94
CA ASP A 94 4.29 3.99 -0.28
C ASP A 94 2.94 3.80 -0.99
N TYR A 95 1.86 3.54 -0.25
CA TYR A 95 0.50 3.46 -0.80
C TYR A 95 0.02 4.79 -1.39
N LEU A 96 0.37 5.91 -0.76
CA LEU A 96 -0.03 7.25 -1.21
C LEU A 96 0.89 7.80 -2.30
N SER A 97 2.09 7.24 -2.50
CA SER A 97 3.14 7.79 -3.36
C SER A 97 2.71 7.98 -4.83
N LEU A 98 1.85 7.09 -5.32
CA LEU A 98 1.24 7.16 -6.65
C LEU A 98 0.35 8.41 -6.86
N ALA A 99 -0.18 8.96 -5.77
CA ALA A 99 -1.01 10.16 -5.79
C ALA A 99 -0.27 11.40 -5.27
N HIS A 100 0.49 11.28 -4.19
CA HIS A 100 1.24 12.38 -3.61
C HIS A 100 2.49 11.85 -2.85
N PRO A 101 3.70 11.92 -3.42
CA PRO A 101 4.91 11.28 -2.88
C PRO A 101 5.30 11.75 -1.47
N ASP A 102 5.03 13.01 -1.13
CA ASP A 102 5.39 13.60 0.17
C ASP A 102 4.15 14.09 0.94
N PHE A 103 3.11 13.26 1.03
CA PHE A 103 1.92 13.61 1.79
C PHE A 103 2.21 13.74 3.30
N PRO A 104 1.85 14.85 3.97
CA PRO A 104 2.04 15.02 5.41
C PRO A 104 0.98 14.23 6.19
N LEU A 105 1.35 13.01 6.59
CA LEU A 105 0.53 12.10 7.40
C LEU A 105 0.34 12.58 8.83
N ARG A 106 -0.88 12.43 9.35
CA ARG A 106 -1.25 12.59 10.75
C ARG A 106 -1.73 11.27 11.35
N ALA A 107 -1.55 11.08 12.65
CA ALA A 107 -2.09 9.91 13.36
C ALA A 107 -3.63 9.84 13.26
N GLU A 108 -4.29 10.98 13.23
CA GLU A 108 -5.76 11.08 13.14
C GLU A 108 -6.31 10.85 11.72
N ASP A 109 -5.43 10.72 10.71
CA ASP A 109 -5.88 10.53 9.33
C ASP A 109 -6.66 9.24 9.20
N ARG A 110 -7.89 9.34 8.66
CA ARG A 110 -8.73 8.16 8.49
C ARG A 110 -8.46 7.47 7.16
N PHE A 111 -8.32 6.15 7.22
CA PHE A 111 -7.95 5.34 6.05
C PHE A 111 -8.95 5.46 4.90
N ARG A 112 -10.25 5.41 5.20
CA ARG A 112 -11.30 5.41 4.17
C ARG A 112 -11.74 6.82 3.78
N GLU A 113 -11.93 7.69 4.75
CA GLU A 113 -12.52 9.01 4.52
C GLU A 113 -11.51 10.02 3.99
N ASP A 114 -10.28 10.00 4.55
CA ASP A 114 -9.27 11.02 4.25
C ASP A 114 -8.25 10.50 3.23
N LEU A 115 -7.73 9.27 3.45
CA LEU A 115 -6.70 8.66 2.60
C LEU A 115 -7.27 7.81 1.44
N GLN A 116 -8.57 7.49 1.46
CA GLN A 116 -9.29 6.67 0.47
C GLN A 116 -8.68 5.29 0.17
N ILE A 117 -7.98 4.71 1.15
CA ILE A 117 -7.43 3.36 1.09
C ILE A 117 -8.57 2.38 1.33
N LYS A 118 -8.92 1.60 0.28
CA LYS A 118 -10.05 0.67 0.30
C LYS A 118 -9.68 -0.70 0.89
N ASN A 119 -8.48 -1.20 0.58
CA ASN A 119 -8.02 -2.49 1.06
C ASN A 119 -6.99 -2.27 2.18
N LEU A 120 -7.45 -2.39 3.43
CA LEU A 120 -6.57 -2.30 4.60
C LEU A 120 -5.82 -3.60 4.87
N THR A 121 -6.30 -4.75 4.37
CA THR A 121 -5.68 -6.06 4.61
C THR A 121 -4.26 -6.10 4.07
N ASP A 122 -4.07 -5.75 2.80
CA ASP A 122 -2.74 -5.73 2.16
C ASP A 122 -1.81 -4.73 2.87
N LEU A 123 -2.35 -3.58 3.30
CA LEU A 123 -1.61 -2.55 4.03
C LEU A 123 -1.10 -3.11 5.36
N VAL A 124 -1.97 -3.74 6.14
CA VAL A 124 -1.62 -4.34 7.45
C VAL A 124 -0.61 -5.46 7.28
N ASP A 125 -0.82 -6.37 6.33
CA ASP A 125 0.07 -7.51 6.09
C ASP A 125 1.48 -7.08 5.67
N GLU A 126 1.60 -6.10 4.78
CA GLU A 126 2.89 -5.58 4.36
C GLU A 126 3.57 -4.78 5.48
N THR A 127 2.79 -4.01 6.25
CA THR A 127 3.31 -3.31 7.44
C THR A 127 3.84 -4.31 8.47
N ALA A 128 3.13 -5.42 8.71
CA ALA A 128 3.50 -6.48 9.63
C ALA A 128 4.83 -7.12 9.21
N ARG A 129 4.96 -7.44 7.91
CA ARG A 129 6.18 -7.96 7.33
C ARG A 129 7.36 -6.99 7.49
N ARG A 130 7.13 -5.70 7.24
CA ARG A 130 8.15 -4.64 7.35
C ARG A 130 8.55 -4.37 8.80
N ALA A 131 7.60 -4.44 9.72
CA ALA A 131 7.83 -4.31 11.16
C ALA A 131 8.43 -5.58 11.80
N GLY A 132 8.49 -6.70 11.08
CA GLY A 132 8.97 -7.98 11.61
C GLY A 132 8.06 -8.57 12.70
N ARG A 133 6.78 -8.23 12.65
CA ARG A 133 5.78 -8.54 13.68
C ARG A 133 4.66 -9.38 13.06
N ALA A 134 4.19 -10.38 13.77
CA ALA A 134 3.00 -11.13 13.38
C ALA A 134 1.79 -10.57 14.11
N LEU A 135 0.68 -10.37 13.39
CA LEU A 135 -0.62 -10.04 13.95
C LEU A 135 -1.50 -11.27 13.85
N SER A 136 -2.01 -11.74 14.98
CA SER A 136 -2.92 -12.89 15.03
C SER A 136 -4.36 -12.40 15.21
N ASP A 137 -5.25 -12.87 14.35
CA ASP A 137 -6.72 -12.78 14.49
C ASP A 137 -7.26 -11.35 14.72
N PHE A 138 -6.86 -10.43 13.83
CA PHE A 138 -7.36 -9.06 13.80
C PHE A 138 -8.16 -8.78 12.53
N ASN A 139 -9.21 -7.97 12.63
CA ASN A 139 -9.99 -7.52 11.47
C ASN A 139 -9.51 -6.13 10.98
N PRO A 140 -8.82 -6.04 9.83
CA PRO A 140 -8.28 -4.79 9.29
C PRO A 140 -9.33 -3.70 9.07
N ASP A 141 -10.58 -4.08 8.78
CA ASP A 141 -11.67 -3.13 8.54
C ASP A 141 -12.15 -2.39 9.78
N SER A 142 -11.73 -2.84 10.98
CA SER A 142 -12.03 -2.15 12.23
C SER A 142 -11.13 -0.92 12.45
N LEU A 143 -10.00 -0.81 11.74
CA LEU A 143 -9.10 0.33 11.82
C LEU A 143 -9.73 1.56 11.19
N LYS A 144 -9.78 2.64 11.96
CA LYS A 144 -10.29 3.93 11.46
C LYS A 144 -9.15 4.83 11.04
N THR A 145 -8.12 4.93 11.88
CA THR A 145 -7.05 5.92 11.73
C THR A 145 -5.66 5.30 11.61
N VAL A 146 -4.71 6.04 11.04
CA VAL A 146 -3.29 5.65 10.98
C VAL A 146 -2.71 5.42 12.39
N GLY A 147 -3.15 6.20 13.38
CA GLY A 147 -2.77 6.03 14.78
C GLY A 147 -3.25 4.72 15.37
N ASP A 148 -4.45 4.27 15.04
CA ASP A 148 -4.96 2.96 15.48
C ASP A 148 -4.06 1.83 14.97
N LEU A 149 -3.55 1.93 13.74
CA LEU A 149 -2.64 0.95 13.16
C LEU A 149 -1.30 0.91 13.93
N VAL A 150 -0.74 2.07 14.24
CA VAL A 150 0.51 2.17 15.03
C VAL A 150 0.32 1.54 16.41
N LEU A 151 -0.77 1.90 17.11
CA LEU A 151 -1.07 1.39 18.45
C LEU A 151 -1.38 -0.11 18.44
N LEU A 152 -2.04 -0.61 17.40
CA LEU A 152 -2.29 -2.03 17.24
C LEU A 152 -0.97 -2.82 17.11
N PHE A 153 -0.06 -2.35 16.25
CA PHE A 153 1.25 -2.97 16.15
C PHE A 153 2.04 -2.87 17.44
N ASP A 154 1.91 -1.79 18.20
CA ASP A 154 2.56 -1.66 19.49
C ASP A 154 2.02 -2.66 20.53
N GLN A 155 0.69 -2.81 20.60
CA GLN A 155 0.00 -3.63 21.61
C GLN A 155 -0.02 -5.13 21.31
N GLN A 156 -0.19 -5.53 20.06
CA GLN A 156 -0.46 -6.93 19.69
C GLN A 156 0.73 -7.66 19.10
N ALA A 157 1.78 -6.95 18.73
CA ALA A 157 2.85 -7.57 18.00
C ALA A 157 3.72 -8.47 18.88
N GLN A 158 3.69 -9.74 18.53
CA GLN A 158 4.75 -10.65 18.93
C GLN A 158 5.85 -10.66 17.86
N PRO A 159 7.12 -10.77 18.25
CA PRO A 159 8.19 -10.98 17.28
C PRO A 159 7.91 -12.27 16.51
N ILE A 160 8.06 -12.27 15.18
CA ILE A 160 7.77 -13.43 14.31
C ILE A 160 8.49 -14.71 14.78
N ASN A 161 9.67 -14.57 15.37
CA ASN A 161 10.45 -15.69 15.92
C ASN A 161 9.75 -16.41 17.09
N ALA A 162 8.88 -15.74 17.84
CA ALA A 162 8.11 -16.33 18.93
C ALA A 162 6.90 -17.13 18.42
N VAL A 163 6.30 -16.69 17.30
CA VAL A 163 5.13 -17.36 16.70
C VAL A 163 5.54 -18.67 16.01
N SER A 164 6.64 -18.68 15.24
CA SER A 164 7.09 -19.91 14.56
C SER A 164 7.56 -21.00 15.54
N PHE A 165 8.09 -20.61 16.70
CA PHE A 165 8.52 -21.57 17.73
C PHE A 165 7.34 -22.27 18.40
N ASN A 166 6.22 -21.57 18.62
CA ASN A 166 5.01 -22.18 19.19
C ASN A 166 4.29 -23.10 18.20
N GLU A 167 4.29 -22.81 16.90
CA GLU A 167 3.70 -23.71 15.89
C GLU A 167 4.54 -24.98 15.64
N LEU A 168 5.81 -25.00 16.03
CA LEU A 168 6.67 -26.19 15.96
C LEU A 168 6.58 -27.08 17.22
N LEU A 169 5.89 -26.62 18.27
CA LEU A 169 5.67 -27.34 19.52
C LEU A 169 4.24 -27.89 19.69
N LEU A 170 3.40 -27.73 18.65
CA LEU A 170 2.07 -28.34 18.51
C LEU A 170 2.07 -29.39 17.40
#